data_AF-A0A8T7IU29-F1
#
_entry.id   AF-A0A8T7IU29-F1
#
_cell.length_a   1.000
_cell.length_b   1.000
_cell.length_c   1.000
_cell.angle_alpha   90.00
_cell.angle_beta   90.00
_cell.angle_gamma   90.00
#
_symmetry.space_group_name_H-M   'P 1'
#
loop_
_entity.id
_entity.type
_entity.pdbx_description
1 polymer ?
#
loop_
_entity_poly.entity_id
_entity_poly.type
_entity_poly.pdbx_seq_one_letter_code
_entity_poly.pdbx_strand_id
1 'polypeptide(L)'
;MKPLAKRGLFTRFLDTVEFLGNLLPHPVTLFAVFCVFVVVASGIAGYFELSVIDPRPAGAPGVGEDGRIHVVSLMNAEGLQRILTEMVTNFTGFTPLGTVLVAILGVGIAEHSGLISAVMRKIVYGAPKRLVTYVIVFAGIISNTASELGYVVLIPLAAMIFHSLGRHPLAGLAAAFAGVSGGYSANLLLGTVDPLLSGITQEAAQMIDPLYTVGAEANWFFMFASTFLITFLGAWVTEKIVEPKLGTYDESMADHEALAGHKIEGGDSLSDAENKALRW
;
A
#
# COMPACT_ATOMS: atom_id res chain seq x y z
N MET A 1 38.86 -1.79 -26.28
CA MET A 1 37.95 -1.53 -25.14
C MET A 1 37.05 -0.35 -25.51
N LYS A 2 35.73 -0.56 -25.64
CA LYS A 2 34.79 0.56 -25.83
C LYS A 2 34.83 1.44 -24.56
N PRO A 3 34.93 2.77 -24.68
CA PRO A 3 34.92 3.64 -23.50
C PRO A 3 33.56 3.54 -22.82
N LEU A 4 33.54 3.31 -21.51
CA LEU A 4 32.33 3.34 -20.69
C LEU A 4 31.68 4.72 -20.86
N ALA A 5 30.49 4.75 -21.47
CA ALA A 5 29.71 5.97 -21.66
C ALA A 5 29.56 6.69 -20.31
N LYS A 6 29.78 8.01 -20.29
CA LYS A 6 29.56 8.85 -19.11
C LYS A 6 28.11 8.64 -18.64
N ARG A 7 27.94 7.99 -17.47
CA ARG A 7 26.62 7.72 -16.88
C ARG A 7 25.84 9.02 -16.74
N GLY A 8 24.66 9.09 -17.34
CA GLY A 8 23.79 10.26 -17.29
C GLY A 8 23.30 10.55 -15.87
N LEU A 9 22.83 11.78 -15.62
CA LEU A 9 22.27 12.20 -14.33
C LEU A 9 21.13 11.28 -13.87
N PHE A 10 20.29 10.82 -14.80
CA PHE A 10 19.21 9.88 -14.53
C PHE A 10 19.71 8.51 -14.05
N THR A 11 20.75 7.97 -14.69
CA THR A 11 21.37 6.70 -14.26
C THR A 11 21.95 6.82 -12.85
N ARG A 12 22.60 7.96 -12.52
CA ARG A 12 23.11 8.18 -11.16
C ARG A 12 22.01 8.27 -10.11
N PHE A 13 20.88 8.88 -10.46
CA PHE A 13 19.70 8.92 -9.59
C PHE A 13 19.17 7.51 -9.33
N LEU A 14 19.02 6.68 -10.38
CA LEU A 14 18.61 5.28 -10.24
C LEU A 14 19.60 4.46 -9.40
N ASP A 15 20.91 4.62 -9.64
CA ASP A 15 21.96 3.98 -8.84
C ASP A 15 21.81 4.33 -7.33
N THR A 16 21.41 5.57 -7.03
CA THR A 16 21.19 6.03 -5.65
C THR A 16 19.93 5.42 -5.03
N VAL A 17 18.84 5.33 -5.80
CA VAL A 17 17.59 4.69 -5.36
C VAL A 17 17.82 3.19 -5.09
N GLU A 18 18.54 2.51 -5.98
CA GLU A 18 18.91 1.11 -5.81
C GLU A 18 19.76 0.91 -4.56
N PHE A 19 20.78 1.76 -4.35
CA PHE A 19 21.61 1.71 -3.16
C PHE A 19 20.82 1.90 -1.86
N LEU A 20 19.92 2.91 -1.82
CA LEU A 20 19.04 3.17 -0.68
C LEU A 20 18.09 2.00 -0.40
N GLY A 21 17.52 1.40 -1.44
CA GLY A 21 16.66 0.22 -1.32
C GLY A 21 17.40 -0.99 -0.75
N ASN A 22 18.64 -1.21 -1.19
CA ASN A 22 19.47 -2.33 -0.73
C ASN A 22 20.07 -2.13 0.67
N LEU A 23 20.10 -0.89 1.18
CA LEU A 23 20.66 -0.58 2.50
C LEU A 23 19.74 -1.04 3.64
N LEU A 24 18.43 -1.07 3.41
CA LEU A 24 17.46 -1.41 4.44
C LEU A 24 17.37 -2.93 4.60
N PRO A 25 17.67 -3.48 5.80
CA PRO A 25 17.47 -4.90 6.05
C PRO A 25 15.97 -5.23 6.04
N HIS A 26 15.66 -6.53 5.95
CA HIS A 26 14.28 -7.00 6.04
C HIS A 26 13.57 -6.38 7.26
N PRO A 27 12.31 -5.90 7.15
CA PRO A 27 11.64 -5.16 8.22
C PRO A 27 11.66 -5.87 9.58
N VAL A 28 11.51 -7.20 9.61
CA VAL A 28 11.61 -8.01 10.84
C VAL A 28 12.97 -7.87 11.52
N THR A 29 14.06 -7.89 10.73
CA THR A 29 15.42 -7.70 11.24
C THR A 29 15.60 -6.29 11.77
N LEU A 30 15.03 -5.29 11.09
CA LEU A 30 15.05 -3.90 11.52
C LEU A 30 14.38 -3.72 12.89
N PHE A 31 13.19 -4.29 13.08
CA PHE A 31 12.51 -4.28 14.38
C PHE A 31 13.28 -5.05 15.48
N ALA A 32 13.88 -6.19 15.14
CA ALA A 32 14.73 -6.92 16.09
C ALA A 32 15.94 -6.09 16.55
N VAL A 33 16.59 -5.37 15.64
CA VAL A 33 17.67 -4.43 15.95
C VAL A 33 17.16 -3.29 16.83
N PHE A 34 15.96 -2.74 16.55
CA PHE A 34 15.36 -1.71 17.40
C PHE A 34 15.03 -2.20 18.80
N CYS A 35 14.52 -3.43 18.97
CA CYS A 35 14.29 -4.00 20.30
C CYS A 35 15.58 -4.10 21.12
N VAL A 36 16.66 -4.63 20.51
CA VAL A 36 17.98 -4.70 21.17
C VAL A 36 18.51 -3.30 21.49
N PHE A 37 18.37 -2.37 20.55
CA PHE A 37 18.77 -0.99 20.74
C PHE A 37 18.02 -0.34 21.91
N VAL A 38 16.71 -0.52 22.03
CA VAL A 38 15.90 0.03 23.13
C VAL A 38 16.34 -0.56 24.48
N VAL A 39 16.64 -1.86 24.55
CA VAL A 39 17.14 -2.48 25.79
C VAL A 39 18.49 -1.87 26.20
N VAL A 40 19.43 -1.72 25.27
CA VAL A 40 20.75 -1.14 25.57
C VAL A 40 20.65 0.35 25.89
N ALA A 41 19.89 1.11 25.09
CA ALA A 41 19.72 2.55 25.26
C ALA A 41 19.02 2.88 26.57
N SER A 42 17.96 2.15 26.93
CA SER A 42 17.28 2.31 28.24
C SER A 42 18.19 1.93 29.40
N GLY A 43 19.07 0.93 29.23
CA GLY A 43 20.10 0.56 30.20
C GLY A 43 21.10 1.68 30.48
N ILE A 44 21.67 2.25 29.42
CA ILE A 44 22.63 3.37 29.53
C ILE A 44 21.95 4.61 30.11
N ALA A 45 20.78 4.97 29.58
CA ALA A 45 20.06 6.16 30.02
C ALA A 45 19.54 6.05 31.46
N GLY A 46 19.10 4.86 31.87
CA GLY A 46 18.73 4.57 33.25
C GLY A 46 19.92 4.61 34.21
N TYR A 47 21.13 4.21 33.78
CA TYR A 47 22.35 4.33 34.58
C TYR A 47 22.70 5.80 34.90
N PHE A 48 22.40 6.72 33.99
CA PHE A 48 22.60 8.16 34.19
C PHE A 48 21.39 8.88 34.81
N GLU A 49 20.34 8.15 35.21
CA GLU A 49 19.11 8.70 35.81
C GLU A 49 18.51 9.87 35.00
N LEU A 50 18.52 9.72 33.67
CA LEU A 50 18.01 10.76 32.76
C LEU A 50 16.52 11.01 33.01
N SER A 51 16.17 12.29 33.15
CA SER A 51 14.79 12.75 33.31
C SER A 51 14.52 14.03 32.52
N VAL A 52 13.26 14.21 32.10
CA VAL A 52 12.80 15.37 31.32
C VAL A 52 11.49 15.88 31.90
N ILE A 53 11.29 17.21 31.87
CA ILE A 53 10.03 17.84 32.31
C ILE A 53 8.93 17.51 31.29
N ASP A 54 7.80 17.00 31.75
CA ASP A 54 6.67 16.71 30.88
C ASP A 54 5.82 17.98 30.64
N PRO A 55 5.47 18.31 29.39
CA PRO A 55 4.52 19.40 29.11
C PRO A 55 3.06 19.06 29.47
N ARG A 56 2.71 17.79 29.77
CA ARG A 56 1.38 17.36 30.21
C ARG A 56 1.13 17.71 31.69
N PRO A 57 -0.14 17.81 32.15
CA PRO A 57 -0.45 18.13 33.55
C PRO A 57 0.17 17.15 34.55
N ALA A 58 0.57 17.63 35.72
CA ALA A 58 1.05 16.78 36.81
C ALA A 58 -0.03 15.74 37.19
N GLY A 59 0.35 14.46 37.25
CA GLY A 59 -0.56 13.34 37.49
C GLY A 59 -1.18 12.71 36.23
N ALA A 60 -0.80 13.15 35.03
CA ALA A 60 -1.12 12.41 33.80
C ALA A 60 -0.41 11.03 33.79
N PRO A 61 -0.98 10.01 33.10
CA PRO A 61 -0.38 8.67 33.05
C PRO A 61 1.07 8.70 32.55
N GLY A 62 1.99 8.18 33.37
CA GLY A 62 3.43 8.18 33.07
C GLY A 62 4.20 9.44 33.48
N VAL A 63 3.53 10.44 34.06
CA VAL A 63 4.17 11.63 34.65
C VAL A 63 4.31 11.41 36.14
N GLY A 64 5.53 11.55 36.68
CA GLY A 64 5.75 11.51 38.12
C GLY A 64 5.01 12.64 38.84
N GLU A 65 4.79 12.48 40.15
CA GLU A 65 4.19 13.55 40.98
C GLU A 65 4.99 14.85 40.95
N ASP A 66 6.27 14.75 40.57
CA ASP A 66 7.22 15.84 40.34
C ASP A 66 7.07 16.53 38.97
N GLY A 67 6.13 16.11 38.12
CA GLY A 67 5.91 16.64 36.77
C GLY A 67 7.00 16.23 35.77
N ARG A 68 7.77 15.17 36.06
CA ARG A 68 8.88 14.71 35.21
C ARG A 68 8.65 13.28 34.71
N ILE A 69 9.23 12.97 33.56
CA ILE A 69 9.32 11.63 33.00
C ILE A 69 10.72 11.11 33.28
N HIS A 70 10.81 9.90 33.83
CA HIS A 70 12.06 9.20 34.12
C HIS A 70 12.27 8.04 33.15
N VAL A 71 13.51 7.78 32.77
CA VAL A 71 13.82 6.62 31.93
C VAL A 71 13.68 5.32 32.73
N VAL A 72 12.90 4.38 32.21
CA VAL A 72 12.77 3.03 32.77
C VAL A 72 13.76 2.10 32.07
N SER A 73 14.78 1.64 32.80
CA SER A 73 15.76 0.69 32.27
C SER A 73 15.14 -0.69 32.08
N LEU A 74 15.29 -1.27 30.88
CA LEU A 74 14.94 -2.66 30.61
C LEU A 74 16.12 -3.62 30.83
N MET A 75 17.32 -3.09 31.08
CA MET A 75 18.56 -3.85 31.26
C MET A 75 18.83 -4.13 32.76
N ASN A 76 17.80 -4.53 33.49
CA ASN A 76 17.85 -4.92 34.91
C ASN A 76 16.89 -6.09 35.17
N ALA A 77 16.85 -6.60 36.41
CA ALA A 77 16.02 -7.76 36.76
C ALA A 77 14.52 -7.52 36.53
N GLU A 78 14.02 -6.34 36.92
CA GLU A 78 12.61 -5.95 36.75
C GLU A 78 12.23 -5.79 35.27
N GLY A 79 13.10 -5.17 34.47
CA GLY A 79 12.94 -5.01 33.03
C GLY A 79 12.93 -6.34 32.28
N LEU A 80 13.80 -7.28 32.65
CA LEU A 80 13.79 -8.63 32.10
C LEU A 80 12.52 -9.39 32.48
N GLN A 81 12.08 -9.29 33.74
CA GLN A 81 10.81 -9.87 34.17
C GLN A 81 9.66 -9.30 33.34
N ARG A 82 9.61 -7.97 33.18
CA ARG A 82 8.59 -7.27 32.40
C ARG A 82 8.55 -7.76 30.95
N ILE A 83 9.71 -7.85 30.29
CA ILE A 83 9.80 -8.38 28.92
C ILE A 83 9.19 -9.78 28.83
N LEU A 84 9.55 -10.68 29.76
CA LEU A 84 9.07 -12.07 29.72
C LEU A 84 7.59 -12.20 30.07
N THR A 85 7.06 -11.39 31.01
CA THR A 85 5.67 -11.49 31.44
C THR A 85 4.70 -10.77 30.50
N GLU A 86 5.11 -9.65 29.90
CA GLU A 86 4.23 -8.83 29.06
C GLU A 86 4.32 -9.18 27.57
N MET A 87 5.29 -10.00 27.13
CA MET A 87 5.51 -10.31 25.70
C MET A 87 4.24 -10.74 24.97
N VAL A 88 3.52 -11.73 25.50
CA VAL A 88 2.31 -12.26 24.87
C VAL A 88 1.20 -11.23 24.93
N THR A 89 1.01 -10.57 26.07
CA THR A 89 -0.03 -9.56 26.26
C THR A 89 0.15 -8.37 25.32
N ASN A 90 1.39 -7.90 25.12
CA ASN A 90 1.73 -6.84 24.18
C ASN A 90 1.46 -7.27 22.74
N PHE A 91 1.82 -8.51 22.37
CA PHE A 91 1.54 -9.03 21.03
C PHE A 91 0.04 -9.16 20.75
N THR A 92 -0.73 -9.75 21.68
CA THR A 92 -2.18 -9.95 21.51
C THR A 92 -2.99 -8.68 21.67
N GLY A 93 -2.49 -7.72 22.46
CA GLY A 93 -3.10 -6.42 22.70
C GLY A 93 -2.78 -5.38 21.62
N PHE A 94 -1.85 -5.69 20.71
CA PHE A 94 -1.48 -4.81 19.61
C PHE A 94 -2.69 -4.56 18.69
N THR A 95 -3.22 -3.34 18.72
CA THR A 95 -4.47 -2.96 18.03
C THR A 95 -4.54 -3.39 16.55
N PRO A 96 -3.46 -3.25 15.75
CA PRO A 96 -3.47 -3.70 14.35
C PRO A 96 -3.70 -5.20 14.16
N LEU A 97 -3.25 -6.05 15.10
CA LEU A 97 -3.29 -7.50 14.91
C LEU A 97 -4.73 -7.99 14.77
N GLY A 98 -5.60 -7.62 15.71
CA GLY A 98 -7.00 -8.08 15.71
C GLY A 98 -7.79 -7.49 14.55
N THR A 99 -7.63 -6.20 14.28
CA THR A 99 -8.40 -5.48 13.25
C THR A 99 -8.05 -5.96 11.83
N VAL A 100 -6.78 -6.23 11.55
CA VAL A 100 -6.32 -6.73 10.24
C VAL A 100 -6.76 -8.17 10.00
N LEU A 101 -6.67 -9.06 11.00
CA LEU A 101 -7.09 -10.46 10.84
C LEU A 101 -8.57 -10.57 10.47
N VAL A 102 -9.43 -9.77 11.10
CA VAL A 102 -10.87 -9.73 10.79
C VAL A 102 -11.11 -9.17 9.39
N ALA A 103 -10.39 -8.11 8.99
CA ALA A 103 -10.52 -7.52 7.66
C ALA A 103 -10.11 -8.48 6.55
N ILE A 104 -8.99 -9.20 6.72
CA ILE A 104 -8.48 -10.19 5.74
C ILE A 104 -9.47 -11.35 5.56
N LEU A 105 -10.19 -11.77 6.59
CA LEU A 105 -11.21 -12.82 6.45
C LEU A 105 -12.32 -12.41 5.46
N GLY A 106 -12.81 -11.18 5.57
CA GLY A 106 -13.83 -10.64 4.65
C GLY A 106 -13.32 -10.49 3.23
N VAL A 107 -12.13 -9.90 3.06
CA VAL A 107 -11.49 -9.73 1.75
C VAL A 107 -11.19 -11.09 1.11
N GLY A 108 -10.70 -12.06 1.87
CA GLY A 108 -10.41 -13.41 1.38
C GLY A 108 -11.64 -14.12 0.81
N ILE A 109 -12.82 -13.98 1.43
CA ILE A 109 -14.07 -14.53 0.88
C ILE A 109 -14.46 -13.82 -0.41
N ALA A 110 -14.38 -12.48 -0.45
CA ALA A 110 -14.70 -11.69 -1.64
C ALA A 110 -13.75 -11.98 -2.82
N GLU A 111 -12.49 -12.25 -2.51
CA GLU A 111 -11.47 -12.61 -3.50
C GLU A 111 -11.65 -14.05 -4.00
N HIS A 112 -11.72 -15.03 -3.10
CA HIS A 112 -11.85 -16.45 -3.48
C HIS A 112 -13.17 -16.77 -4.18
N SER A 113 -14.23 -16.00 -3.94
CA SER A 113 -15.50 -16.13 -4.68
C SER A 113 -15.43 -15.55 -6.10
N GLY A 114 -14.35 -14.84 -6.45
CA GLY A 114 -14.19 -14.17 -7.74
C GLY A 114 -14.97 -12.85 -7.87
N LEU A 115 -15.63 -12.39 -6.80
CA LEU A 115 -16.46 -11.18 -6.81
C LEU A 115 -15.66 -9.95 -7.25
N ILE A 116 -14.50 -9.71 -6.63
CA ILE A 116 -13.70 -8.52 -6.94
C ILE A 116 -13.16 -8.56 -8.38
N SER A 117 -12.68 -9.73 -8.82
CA SER A 117 -12.21 -9.94 -10.20
C SER A 117 -13.32 -9.68 -11.22
N ALA A 118 -14.54 -10.17 -10.97
CA ALA A 118 -15.69 -9.95 -11.83
C ALA A 118 -16.10 -8.46 -11.90
N VAL A 119 -16.15 -7.77 -10.75
CA VAL A 119 -16.45 -6.33 -10.70
C VAL A 119 -15.43 -5.51 -11.48
N MET A 120 -14.13 -5.77 -11.29
CA MET A 120 -13.07 -5.05 -12.01
C MET A 120 -13.18 -5.25 -13.52
N ARG A 121 -13.34 -6.50 -13.99
CA ARG A 121 -13.56 -6.78 -15.41
C ARG A 121 -14.79 -6.06 -15.94
N LYS A 122 -15.89 -6.02 -15.16
CA LYS A 122 -17.13 -5.31 -15.55
C LYS A 122 -16.92 -3.83 -15.78
N ILE A 123 -16.23 -3.17 -14.84
CA ILE A 123 -15.94 -1.74 -14.88
C ILE A 123 -15.13 -1.42 -16.13
N VAL A 124 -14.09 -2.21 -16.40
CA VAL A 124 -13.13 -1.95 -17.47
C VAL A 124 -13.71 -2.27 -18.85
N TYR A 125 -14.42 -3.40 -19.02
CA TYR A 125 -15.10 -3.73 -20.29
C TYR A 125 -16.32 -2.85 -20.58
N GLY A 126 -16.99 -2.34 -19.54
CA GLY A 126 -18.11 -1.41 -19.69
C GLY A 126 -17.70 0.04 -20.00
N ALA A 127 -16.39 0.34 -20.04
CA ALA A 127 -15.89 1.69 -20.21
C ALA A 127 -16.12 2.22 -21.64
N PRO A 128 -16.68 3.44 -21.81
CA PRO A 128 -16.77 4.05 -23.13
C PRO A 128 -15.37 4.42 -23.64
N LYS A 129 -15.12 4.24 -24.95
CA LYS A 129 -13.79 4.41 -25.58
C LYS A 129 -13.01 5.67 -25.15
N ARG A 130 -13.71 6.79 -24.94
CA ARG A 130 -13.11 8.08 -24.52
C ARG A 130 -12.66 8.13 -23.07
N LEU A 131 -13.22 7.31 -22.19
CA LEU A 131 -12.91 7.29 -20.75
C LEU A 131 -12.10 6.07 -20.33
N VAL A 132 -11.71 5.21 -21.28
CA VAL A 132 -11.00 3.96 -20.99
C VAL A 132 -9.77 4.16 -20.10
N THR A 133 -8.98 5.21 -20.35
CA THR A 133 -7.81 5.50 -19.52
C THR A 133 -8.19 5.86 -18.10
N TYR A 134 -9.20 6.72 -17.91
CA TYR A 134 -9.70 7.08 -16.58
C TYR A 134 -10.26 5.87 -15.84
N VAL A 135 -11.03 5.03 -16.53
CA VAL A 135 -11.63 3.84 -15.93
C VAL A 135 -10.56 2.80 -15.56
N ILE A 136 -9.50 2.64 -16.35
CA ILE A 136 -8.39 1.74 -16.01
C ILE A 136 -7.63 2.23 -14.77
N VAL A 137 -7.29 3.52 -14.71
CA VAL A 137 -6.59 4.07 -13.53
C VAL A 137 -7.49 3.96 -12.29
N PHE A 138 -8.77 4.30 -12.42
CA PHE A 138 -9.76 4.18 -11.35
C PHE A 138 -9.92 2.74 -10.85
N ALA A 139 -10.06 1.79 -11.78
CA ALA A 139 -10.11 0.36 -11.45
C ALA A 139 -8.81 -0.09 -10.76
N GLY A 140 -7.66 0.48 -11.13
CA GLY A 140 -6.37 0.23 -10.49
C GLY A 140 -6.34 0.69 -9.05
N ILE A 141 -6.84 1.89 -8.78
CA ILE A 141 -6.93 2.41 -7.41
C ILE A 141 -7.84 1.52 -6.55
N ILE A 142 -9.03 1.18 -7.06
CA ILE A 142 -9.99 0.32 -6.33
C ILE A 142 -9.46 -1.11 -6.13
N SER A 143 -8.58 -1.59 -7.01
CA SER A 143 -8.04 -2.95 -6.92
C SER A 143 -7.21 -3.20 -5.66
N ASN A 144 -6.75 -2.16 -4.95
CA ASN A 144 -6.05 -2.33 -3.69
C ASN A 144 -6.92 -3.02 -2.62
N THR A 145 -8.25 -2.87 -2.65
CA THR A 145 -9.13 -3.62 -1.74
C THR A 145 -8.97 -5.14 -1.91
N ALA A 146 -8.46 -5.61 -3.05
CA ALA A 146 -8.16 -7.01 -3.34
C ALA A 146 -6.65 -7.34 -3.38
N SER A 147 -5.83 -6.53 -2.69
CA SER A 147 -4.39 -6.71 -2.43
C SER A 147 -3.51 -6.94 -3.67
N GLU A 148 -3.60 -8.11 -4.32
CA GLU A 148 -2.71 -8.57 -5.40
C GLU A 148 -3.41 -8.65 -6.77
N LEU A 149 -4.75 -8.70 -6.81
CA LEU A 149 -5.52 -8.89 -8.04
C LEU A 149 -5.29 -7.75 -9.07
N GLY A 150 -5.02 -6.53 -8.60
CA GLY A 150 -4.70 -5.40 -9.46
C GLY A 150 -3.47 -5.65 -10.33
N TYR A 151 -2.42 -6.24 -9.77
CA TYR A 151 -1.19 -6.52 -10.52
C TYR A 151 -1.36 -7.69 -11.49
N VAL A 152 -2.08 -8.73 -11.07
CA VAL A 152 -2.23 -9.97 -11.85
C VAL A 152 -3.19 -9.79 -13.02
N VAL A 153 -4.34 -9.15 -12.80
CA VAL A 153 -5.43 -9.13 -13.78
C VAL A 153 -5.51 -7.80 -14.52
N LEU A 154 -5.43 -6.67 -13.81
CA LEU A 154 -5.74 -5.38 -14.43
C LEU A 154 -4.63 -4.90 -15.36
N ILE A 155 -3.37 -5.14 -15.02
CA ILE A 155 -2.22 -4.68 -15.83
C ILE A 155 -2.23 -5.31 -17.24
N PRO A 156 -2.31 -6.65 -17.39
CA PRO A 156 -2.42 -7.27 -18.72
C PRO A 156 -3.71 -6.85 -19.44
N LEU A 157 -4.84 -6.81 -18.73
CA LEU A 157 -6.13 -6.43 -19.28
C LEU A 157 -6.11 -5.02 -19.89
N ALA A 158 -5.49 -4.06 -19.20
CA ALA A 158 -5.35 -2.70 -19.69
C ALA A 158 -4.52 -2.61 -20.97
N ALA A 159 -3.42 -3.37 -21.05
CA ALA A 159 -2.60 -3.44 -22.27
C ALA A 159 -3.41 -3.97 -23.47
N MET A 160 -4.19 -5.04 -23.25
CA MET A 160 -5.06 -5.64 -24.26
C MET A 160 -6.18 -4.70 -24.72
N ILE A 161 -6.79 -3.95 -23.80
CA ILE A 161 -7.85 -2.99 -24.16
C ILE A 161 -7.27 -1.82 -24.95
N PHE A 162 -6.10 -1.31 -24.59
CA PHE A 162 -5.43 -0.28 -25.39
C PHE A 162 -5.13 -0.81 -26.80
N HIS A 163 -4.61 -2.03 -26.90
CA HIS A 163 -4.34 -2.68 -28.19
C HIS A 163 -5.61 -2.78 -29.07
N SER A 164 -6.71 -3.31 -28.52
CA SER A 164 -7.98 -3.47 -29.26
C SER A 164 -8.64 -2.14 -29.68
N LEU A 165 -8.26 -1.03 -29.03
CA LEU A 165 -8.71 0.32 -29.40
C LEU A 165 -7.76 1.02 -30.38
N GLY A 166 -6.71 0.33 -30.86
CA GLY A 166 -5.68 0.89 -31.73
C GLY A 166 -4.74 1.88 -31.03
N ARG A 167 -4.68 1.84 -29.69
CA ARG A 167 -3.80 2.66 -28.86
C ARG A 167 -2.56 1.87 -28.45
N HIS A 168 -1.53 2.58 -27.98
CA HIS A 168 -0.27 1.94 -27.62
C HIS A 168 -0.43 1.04 -26.37
N PRO A 169 -0.18 -0.29 -26.43
CA PRO A 169 -0.43 -1.21 -25.30
C PRO A 169 0.39 -0.88 -24.05
N LEU A 170 1.66 -0.46 -24.23
CA LEU A 170 2.51 0.00 -23.12
C LEU A 170 1.93 1.21 -22.36
N ALA A 171 1.13 2.06 -23.02
CA ALA A 171 0.46 3.16 -22.34
C ALA A 171 -0.64 2.63 -21.39
N GLY A 172 -1.38 1.59 -21.82
CA GLY A 172 -2.35 0.90 -20.97
C GLY A 172 -1.70 0.22 -19.77
N LEU A 173 -0.57 -0.46 -20.01
CA LEU A 173 0.24 -1.09 -18.96
C LEU A 173 0.73 -0.06 -17.93
N ALA A 174 1.28 1.07 -18.40
CA ALA A 174 1.72 2.16 -17.55
C ALA A 174 0.57 2.80 -16.75
N ALA A 175 -0.59 2.99 -17.38
CA ALA A 175 -1.78 3.55 -16.73
C ALA A 175 -2.29 2.66 -15.60
N ALA A 176 -2.42 1.35 -15.86
CA ALA A 176 -2.83 0.39 -14.85
C ALA A 176 -1.80 0.30 -13.71
N PHE A 177 -0.51 0.20 -14.03
CA PHE A 177 0.55 0.14 -13.02
C PHE A 177 0.56 1.39 -12.13
N ALA A 178 0.41 2.59 -12.73
CA ALA A 178 0.31 3.84 -11.98
C ALA A 178 -0.93 3.87 -11.08
N GLY A 179 -2.07 3.35 -11.55
CA GLY A 179 -3.30 3.24 -10.75
C GLY A 179 -3.17 2.28 -9.57
N VAL A 180 -2.63 1.08 -9.79
CA VAL A 180 -2.48 0.05 -8.75
C VAL A 180 -1.40 0.45 -7.72
N SER A 181 -0.22 0.83 -8.20
CA SER A 181 0.93 1.13 -7.32
C SER A 181 0.85 2.54 -6.72
N GLY A 182 0.61 3.55 -7.55
CA GLY A 182 0.54 4.95 -7.10
C GLY A 182 -0.77 5.29 -6.38
N GLY A 183 -1.83 4.52 -6.63
CA GLY A 183 -3.13 4.66 -5.99
C GLY A 183 -3.31 3.85 -4.71
N TYR A 184 -2.30 3.10 -4.26
CA TYR A 184 -2.43 2.09 -3.21
C TYR A 184 -3.20 2.58 -1.97
N SER A 185 -2.88 3.75 -1.41
CA SER A 185 -3.59 4.22 -0.21
C SER A 185 -4.99 4.78 -0.46
N ALA A 186 -5.28 5.24 -1.69
CA ALA A 186 -6.59 5.83 -1.99
C ALA A 186 -7.63 4.74 -2.24
N ASN A 187 -8.80 4.87 -1.64
CA ASN A 187 -9.87 3.92 -1.81
C ASN A 187 -11.24 4.60 -1.70
N LEU A 188 -12.25 3.94 -2.30
CA LEU A 188 -13.65 4.34 -2.16
C LEU A 188 -14.30 3.69 -0.92
N LEU A 189 -13.85 2.48 -0.60
CA LEU A 189 -14.31 1.65 0.50
C LEU A 189 -13.13 1.36 1.40
N LEU A 190 -13.41 1.18 2.69
CA LEU A 190 -12.40 0.76 3.67
C LEU A 190 -11.79 -0.58 3.24
N GLY A 191 -10.47 -0.61 3.17
CA GLY A 191 -9.66 -1.78 2.86
C GLY A 191 -8.92 -2.30 4.09
N THR A 192 -8.06 -3.29 3.89
CA THR A 192 -7.21 -3.87 4.95
C THR A 192 -6.10 -2.92 5.42
N VAL A 193 -5.72 -1.95 4.58
CA VAL A 193 -4.70 -0.95 4.89
C VAL A 193 -5.19 0.05 5.93
N ASP A 194 -6.47 0.42 5.92
CA ASP A 194 -7.04 1.41 6.83
C ASP A 194 -6.94 1.00 8.31
N PRO A 195 -7.42 -0.18 8.74
CA PRO A 195 -7.27 -0.61 10.13
C PRO A 195 -5.81 -0.87 10.53
N LEU A 196 -4.96 -1.28 9.58
CA LEU A 196 -3.53 -1.45 9.84
C LEU A 196 -2.86 -0.12 10.20
N LEU A 197 -3.05 0.90 9.35
CA LEU A 197 -2.45 2.23 9.57
C LEU A 197 -3.09 2.96 10.74
N SER A 198 -4.41 2.85 10.92
CA SER A 198 -5.11 3.45 12.06
C SER A 198 -4.64 2.83 13.36
N GLY A 199 -4.49 1.50 13.42
CA GLY A 199 -4.00 0.80 14.59
C GLY A 199 -2.56 1.20 14.95
N ILE A 200 -1.64 1.30 13.97
CA ILE A 200 -0.27 1.76 14.24
C ILE A 200 -0.27 3.21 14.75
N THR A 201 -1.09 4.06 14.14
CA THR A 201 -1.23 5.47 14.54
C THR A 201 -1.80 5.58 15.97
N GLN A 202 -2.76 4.72 16.32
CA GLN A 202 -3.33 4.67 17.65
C GLN A 202 -2.29 4.30 18.71
N GLU A 203 -1.50 3.23 18.48
CA GLU A 203 -0.42 2.82 19.40
C GLU A 203 0.61 3.93 19.57
N ALA A 204 0.94 4.64 18.49
CA ALA A 204 1.86 5.78 18.56
C ALA A 204 1.26 6.97 19.35
N ALA A 205 -0.02 7.27 19.17
CA ALA A 205 -0.72 8.34 19.89
C ALA A 205 -0.88 8.02 21.39
N GLN A 206 -1.09 6.75 21.73
CA GLN A 206 -1.25 6.28 23.11
C GLN A 206 0.03 6.38 23.95
N MET A 207 1.19 6.64 23.33
CA MET A 207 2.40 7.05 24.05
C MET A 207 2.21 8.41 24.77
N ILE A 208 1.33 9.28 24.26
CA ILE A 208 1.07 10.62 24.82
C ILE A 208 -0.31 10.68 25.50
N ASP A 209 -1.36 10.18 24.84
CA ASP A 209 -2.73 10.16 25.36
C ASP A 209 -3.28 8.72 25.34
N PRO A 210 -3.30 8.02 26.49
CA PRO A 210 -3.71 6.62 26.57
C PRO A 210 -5.16 6.36 26.15
N LEU A 211 -6.02 7.39 26.12
CA LEU A 211 -7.42 7.26 25.73
C LEU A 211 -7.65 7.58 24.25
N TYR A 212 -6.60 7.91 23.50
CA TYR A 212 -6.70 8.22 22.09
C TYR A 212 -7.08 6.98 21.28
N THR A 213 -8.11 7.10 20.45
CA THR A 213 -8.59 6.03 19.57
C THR A 213 -8.62 6.52 18.14
N VAL A 214 -8.16 5.67 17.21
CA VAL A 214 -8.13 5.98 15.78
C VAL A 214 -8.91 4.92 15.03
N GLY A 215 -10.14 5.27 14.63
CA GLY A 215 -10.97 4.42 13.80
C GLY A 215 -10.37 4.21 12.40
N ALA A 216 -10.72 3.09 11.77
CA ALA A 216 -10.32 2.82 10.38
C ALA A 216 -10.92 3.85 9.41
N GLU A 217 -12.04 4.45 9.77
CA GLU A 217 -12.73 5.50 9.01
C GLU A 217 -12.06 6.89 9.10
N ALA A 218 -11.06 7.07 9.96
CA ALA A 218 -10.45 8.38 10.22
C ALA A 218 -9.95 9.08 8.95
N ASN A 219 -9.41 8.32 8.00
CA ASN A 219 -8.90 8.85 6.72
C ASN A 219 -9.89 8.71 5.56
N TRP A 220 -11.07 8.13 5.77
CA TRP A 220 -11.94 7.70 4.66
C TRP A 220 -12.37 8.85 3.76
N PHE A 221 -12.79 9.99 4.33
CA PHE A 221 -13.18 11.16 3.53
C PHE A 221 -12.04 11.70 2.66
N PHE A 222 -10.82 11.66 3.18
CA PHE A 222 -9.62 12.10 2.45
C PHE A 222 -9.26 11.11 1.33
N MET A 223 -9.31 9.80 1.60
CA MET A 223 -9.02 8.77 0.61
C MET A 223 -10.08 8.71 -0.50
N PHE A 224 -11.34 8.93 -0.15
CA PHE A 224 -12.45 9.05 -1.09
C PHE A 224 -12.20 10.18 -2.10
N ALA A 225 -11.88 11.39 -1.60
CA ALA A 225 -11.59 12.53 -2.47
C ALA A 225 -10.30 12.30 -3.30
N SER A 226 -9.27 11.72 -2.68
CA SER A 226 -7.99 11.41 -3.32
C SER A 226 -8.13 10.41 -4.46
N THR A 227 -9.07 9.46 -4.38
CA THR A 227 -9.34 8.48 -5.45
C THR A 227 -9.67 9.19 -6.77
N PHE A 228 -10.54 10.19 -6.76
CA PHE A 228 -10.91 10.93 -7.97
C PHE A 228 -9.77 11.82 -8.46
N LEU A 229 -9.03 12.44 -7.54
CA LEU A 229 -7.87 13.26 -7.88
C LEU A 229 -6.78 12.43 -8.57
N ILE A 230 -6.40 11.30 -8.00
CA ILE A 230 -5.37 10.40 -8.55
C ILE A 230 -5.84 9.76 -9.86
N THR A 231 -7.13 9.41 -9.97
CA THR A 231 -7.71 8.95 -11.23
C THR A 231 -7.51 9.98 -12.34
N PHE A 232 -7.86 11.24 -12.07
CA PHE A 232 -7.71 12.33 -13.03
C PHE A 232 -6.24 12.55 -13.39
N LEU A 233 -5.36 12.65 -12.41
CA LEU A 233 -3.93 12.90 -12.63
C LEU A 233 -3.26 11.75 -13.37
N GLY A 234 -3.53 10.50 -13.00
CA GLY A 234 -2.97 9.31 -13.65
C GLY A 234 -3.42 9.20 -15.11
N ALA A 235 -4.69 9.45 -15.38
CA ALA A 235 -5.21 9.47 -16.74
C ALA A 235 -4.63 10.63 -17.56
N TRP A 236 -4.56 11.82 -16.97
CA TRP A 236 -4.00 13.01 -17.61
C TRP A 236 -2.53 12.83 -17.99
N VAL A 237 -1.71 12.31 -17.06
CA VAL A 237 -0.29 12.00 -17.33
C VAL A 237 -0.17 10.93 -18.42
N THR A 238 -1.03 9.91 -18.41
CA THR A 238 -1.02 8.88 -19.44
C THR A 238 -1.31 9.46 -20.83
N GLU A 239 -2.42 10.20 -20.98
CA GLU A 239 -2.86 10.73 -22.28
C GLU A 239 -1.99 11.89 -22.79
N LYS A 240 -1.45 12.72 -21.89
CA LYS A 240 -0.71 13.93 -22.30
C LYS A 240 0.81 13.76 -22.33
N ILE A 241 1.35 12.79 -21.60
CA ILE A 241 2.80 12.63 -21.48
C ILE A 241 3.25 11.26 -21.98
N VAL A 242 2.63 10.18 -21.50
CA VAL A 242 3.10 8.81 -21.80
C VAL A 242 2.76 8.41 -23.23
N GLU A 243 1.48 8.47 -23.61
CA GLU A 243 1.01 8.04 -24.92
C GLU A 243 1.62 8.85 -26.08
N PRO A 244 1.74 10.20 -26.02
CA PRO A 244 2.38 10.97 -27.08
C PRO A 244 3.88 10.67 -27.25
N LYS A 245 4.57 10.29 -26.16
CA LYS A 245 5.99 9.92 -26.23
C LYS A 245 6.24 8.55 -26.85
N LEU A 246 5.27 7.64 -26.73
CA LEU A 246 5.35 6.30 -27.31
C LEU A 246 5.07 6.30 -28.82
N GLY A 247 4.35 7.31 -29.33
CA GLY A 247 4.04 7.44 -30.75
C GLY A 247 2.94 6.48 -31.21
N THR A 248 2.76 6.37 -32.53
CA THR A 248 1.79 5.45 -33.14
C THR A 248 2.27 4.01 -32.97
N TYR A 249 1.38 3.15 -32.49
CA TYR A 249 1.68 1.73 -32.34
C TYR A 249 1.94 1.09 -33.71
N ASP A 250 3.06 0.37 -33.82
CA ASP A 250 3.45 -0.38 -35.01
C ASP A 250 3.29 -1.88 -34.73
N GLU A 251 2.33 -2.51 -35.42
CA GLU A 251 2.03 -3.94 -35.27
C GLU A 251 3.22 -4.84 -35.67
N SER A 252 4.18 -4.33 -36.46
CA SER A 252 5.37 -5.10 -36.85
C SER A 252 6.38 -5.33 -35.71
N MET A 253 6.28 -4.54 -34.65
CA MET A 253 7.10 -4.65 -33.44
C MET A 253 6.44 -5.53 -32.38
N ALA A 254 5.28 -6.12 -32.69
CA ALA A 254 4.52 -6.94 -31.77
C ALA A 254 5.06 -8.37 -31.71
N ASP A 255 5.26 -8.88 -30.50
CA ASP A 255 5.51 -10.31 -30.30
C ASP A 255 4.19 -11.08 -30.47
N HIS A 256 4.00 -11.64 -31.66
CA HIS A 256 2.79 -12.39 -31.99
C HIS A 256 2.63 -13.67 -31.16
N GLU A 257 3.69 -14.22 -30.56
CA GLU A 257 3.60 -15.37 -29.65
C GLU A 257 3.05 -14.93 -28.27
N ALA A 258 3.51 -13.80 -27.74
CA ALA A 258 2.98 -13.21 -26.51
C ALA A 258 1.52 -12.75 -26.65
N LEU A 259 1.11 -12.33 -27.85
CA LEU A 259 -0.27 -11.97 -28.18
C LEU A 259 -1.15 -13.18 -28.53
N ALA A 260 -0.59 -14.27 -29.07
CA ALA A 260 -1.35 -15.46 -29.43
C ALA A 260 -1.87 -16.25 -28.22
N GLY A 261 -1.13 -16.26 -27.11
CA GLY A 261 -1.58 -16.83 -25.84
C GLY A 261 -2.67 -16.01 -25.12
N HIS A 262 -2.87 -14.77 -25.57
CA HIS A 262 -3.88 -13.83 -25.05
C HIS A 262 -4.79 -13.30 -26.17
N LYS A 263 -5.02 -14.08 -27.23
CA LYS A 263 -6.14 -13.81 -28.12
C LYS A 263 -7.40 -13.92 -27.27
N ILE A 264 -8.19 -12.84 -27.25
CA ILE A 264 -9.52 -12.80 -26.68
C ILE A 264 -10.39 -13.77 -27.50
N GLU A 265 -10.29 -15.07 -27.21
CA GLU A 265 -11.45 -15.95 -27.32
C GLU A 265 -12.51 -15.32 -26.42
N GLY A 266 -13.75 -15.23 -26.87
CA GLY A 266 -14.85 -14.53 -26.20
C GLY A 266 -15.28 -15.09 -24.84
N GLY A 267 -14.36 -15.66 -24.06
CA GLY A 267 -14.53 -16.17 -22.69
C GLY A 267 -14.03 -15.22 -21.59
N ASP A 268 -13.39 -14.09 -21.90
CA ASP A 268 -12.95 -13.10 -20.89
C ASP A 268 -13.97 -11.98 -20.59
N SER A 269 -15.03 -11.90 -21.38
CA SER A 269 -16.23 -11.14 -21.01
C SER A 269 -17.02 -11.90 -19.95
N LEU A 270 -17.57 -11.17 -18.97
CA LEU A 270 -18.38 -11.74 -17.89
C LEU A 270 -19.43 -12.71 -18.42
N SER A 271 -19.45 -13.92 -17.85
CA SER A 271 -20.49 -14.90 -18.11
C SER A 271 -21.86 -14.37 -17.66
N ASP A 272 -22.94 -14.91 -18.25
CA ASP A 272 -24.31 -14.59 -17.83
C ASP A 272 -24.54 -14.93 -16.34
N ALA A 273 -23.85 -15.95 -15.85
CA ALA A 273 -23.87 -16.34 -14.44
C ALA A 273 -23.23 -15.26 -13.55
N GLU A 274 -22.04 -14.75 -13.90
CA GLU A 274 -21.39 -13.66 -13.18
C GLU A 274 -22.20 -12.36 -13.26
N ASN A 275 -22.76 -12.03 -14.42
CA ASN A 275 -23.61 -10.85 -14.58
C ASN A 275 -24.88 -10.92 -13.74
N LYS A 276 -25.48 -12.11 -13.61
CA LYS A 276 -26.61 -12.35 -12.72
C LYS A 276 -26.15 -12.28 -11.26
N ALA A 277 -25.07 -12.95 -10.89
CA ALA A 277 -24.53 -12.96 -9.53
C ALA A 277 -24.19 -11.55 -9.03
N LEU A 278 -23.60 -10.69 -9.86
CA LEU A 278 -23.29 -9.30 -9.52
C LEU A 278 -24.52 -8.39 -9.31
N ARG A 279 -25.73 -8.86 -9.66
CA ARG A 279 -26.98 -8.11 -9.43
C ARG A 279 -27.71 -8.56 -8.17
N TRP A 280 -27.36 -9.71 -7.61
CA TRP A 280 -27.95 -10.28 -6.39
C TRP A 280 -27.08 -9.94 -5.19
#